data_AF-A0AB33CUM2-F1
#
_entry.id   AF-A0AB33CUM2-F1
#
_cell.length_a   1.000
_cell.length_b   1.000
_cell.length_c   1.000
_cell.angle_alpha   90.00
_cell.angle_beta   90.00
_cell.angle_gamma   90.00
#
_symmetry.space_group_name_H-M   'P 1'
#
loop_
_entity.id
_entity.type
_entity.pdbx_description
1 polymer ?
#
loop_
_entity_poly.entity_id
_entity_poly.type
_entity_poly.pdbx_seq_one_letter_code
_entity_poly.pdbx_strand_id
1 'polypeptide(L)'
;MDAREESHAIVGGYPGTWRTPNNWGNAGKSRDEALADEQQRIQTLKSQETVHIFHRKDVKSEASNPRGATLSKPLIFSEEELVKTAGAKYVRLTVTDHLSPRADDIDAFIAMEREMAQDERLHVHCGMGLGRTTIFIVMHDILRNAAMLSFNDIIERQRKFNPGRSLDNNKDVSDKGRSEFRNERSEFLALFYEYAKENPKGQPFLWSEWLDHNV
;
A
#
# COMPACT_ATOMS: atom_id res chain seq x y z
N MET A 1 5.40 0.69 -7.08
CA MET A 1 5.11 1.27 -5.77
C MET A 1 4.49 0.22 -4.87
N ASP A 2 5.18 -0.05 -3.78
CA ASP A 2 4.75 -0.94 -2.72
C ASP A 2 4.14 -0.12 -1.57
N ALA A 3 2.86 -0.33 -1.31
CA ALA A 3 2.11 0.39 -0.28
C ALA A 3 2.01 -0.38 1.05
N ARG A 4 2.88 -1.36 1.30
CA ARG A 4 2.79 -2.22 2.47
C ARG A 4 3.57 -1.64 3.64
N GLU A 5 3.02 -1.70 4.85
CA GLU A 5 3.74 -1.38 6.08
C GLU A 5 4.36 -2.65 6.69
N GLU A 6 3.66 -3.78 6.53
CA GLU A 6 4.11 -5.04 7.06
C GLU A 6 5.43 -5.50 6.42
N SER A 7 6.33 -6.05 7.25
CA SER A 7 7.60 -6.59 6.79
C SER A 7 7.38 -7.79 5.87
N HIS A 8 8.06 -7.80 4.74
CA HIS A 8 7.90 -8.80 3.69
C HIS A 8 9.22 -9.08 2.97
N ALA A 9 9.29 -10.24 2.30
CA ALA A 9 10.47 -10.68 1.57
C ALA A 9 10.09 -11.71 0.50
N ILE A 10 10.98 -11.95 -0.46
CA ILE A 10 10.88 -13.06 -1.40
C ILE A 10 11.78 -14.18 -0.90
N VAL A 11 11.22 -15.37 -0.67
CA VAL A 11 11.91 -16.54 -0.08
C VAL A 11 11.82 -17.72 -1.03
N GLY A 12 12.92 -18.07 -1.69
CA GLY A 12 12.96 -19.17 -2.66
C GLY A 12 11.96 -19.00 -3.81
N GLY A 13 11.70 -17.76 -4.22
CA GLY A 13 10.70 -17.42 -5.24
C GLY A 13 9.27 -17.20 -4.70
N TYR A 14 9.02 -17.44 -3.41
CA TYR A 14 7.71 -17.23 -2.80
C TYR A 14 7.63 -15.86 -2.11
N PRO A 15 6.61 -15.02 -2.41
CA PRO A 15 6.37 -13.81 -1.63
C PRO A 15 5.90 -14.16 -0.21
N GLY A 16 6.71 -13.80 0.77
CA GLY A 16 6.52 -14.04 2.19
C GLY A 16 6.21 -12.75 2.96
N THR A 17 5.60 -12.88 4.13
CA THR A 17 5.25 -11.75 5.00
C THR A 17 5.28 -12.20 6.44
N TRP A 18 5.89 -11.43 7.33
CA TRP A 18 5.82 -11.69 8.77
C TRP A 18 4.46 -11.26 9.29
N ARG A 19 3.53 -12.21 9.30
CA ARG A 19 2.13 -11.96 9.65
C ARG A 19 1.93 -11.84 11.16
N THR A 20 1.27 -10.77 11.58
CA THR A 20 0.74 -10.56 12.93
C THR A 20 -0.80 -10.43 12.88
N PRO A 21 -1.51 -10.46 14.03
CA PRO A 21 -2.93 -10.11 14.06
C PRO A 21 -3.20 -8.78 13.33
N ASN A 22 -4.27 -8.72 12.54
CA ASN A 22 -4.61 -7.59 11.67
C ASN A 22 -3.55 -7.17 10.63
N ASN A 23 -2.47 -7.93 10.46
CA ASN A 23 -1.34 -7.57 9.60
C ASN A 23 -0.60 -6.29 10.06
N TRP A 24 -0.68 -5.97 11.35
CA TRP A 24 -0.15 -4.75 11.97
C TRP A 24 1.22 -4.98 12.60
N GLY A 25 2.15 -5.59 11.85
CA GLY A 25 3.49 -5.94 12.37
C GLY A 25 4.36 -4.72 12.70
N ASN A 26 4.06 -3.59 12.06
CA ASN A 26 4.78 -2.33 12.19
C ASN A 26 3.84 -1.15 12.48
N ALA A 27 2.60 -1.41 12.90
CA ALA A 27 1.64 -0.35 13.19
C ALA A 27 2.18 0.57 14.30
N GLY A 28 2.11 1.87 14.08
CA GLY A 28 2.63 2.89 15.00
C GLY A 28 4.13 3.17 14.87
N LYS A 29 4.87 2.43 14.03
CA LYS A 29 6.27 2.75 13.72
C LYS A 29 6.35 3.88 12.69
N SER A 30 7.43 4.65 12.76
CA SER A 30 7.86 5.51 11.66
C SER A 30 8.27 4.67 10.44
N ARG A 31 8.39 5.34 9.29
CA ARG A 31 8.87 4.72 8.06
C ARG A 31 10.22 4.04 8.25
N ASP A 32 11.19 4.74 8.85
CA ASP A 32 12.55 4.25 9.02
C ASP A 32 12.61 3.05 9.96
N GLU A 33 11.83 3.06 11.05
CA GLU A 33 11.71 1.91 11.96
C GLU A 33 11.09 0.68 11.28
N ALA A 34 10.08 0.88 10.42
CA ALA A 34 9.47 -0.22 9.67
C ALA A 34 10.44 -0.83 8.64
N LEU A 35 11.22 0.01 7.94
CA LEU A 35 12.26 -0.44 7.01
C LEU A 35 13.41 -1.17 7.72
N ALA A 36 13.84 -0.65 8.87
CA ALA A 36 14.88 -1.29 9.69
C ALA A 36 14.42 -2.65 10.25
N ASP A 37 13.17 -2.76 10.70
CA ASP A 37 12.58 -4.03 11.13
C ASP A 37 12.56 -5.05 9.99
N GLU A 38 12.11 -4.67 8.80
CA GLU A 38 12.11 -5.54 7.62
C GLU A 38 13.52 -6.01 7.26
N GLN A 39 14.47 -5.07 7.20
CA GLN A 39 15.86 -5.38 6.89
C GLN A 39 16.44 -6.38 7.91
N GLN A 40 16.24 -6.14 9.21
CA GLN A 40 16.71 -7.03 10.25
C GLN A 40 16.10 -8.43 10.13
N ARG A 41 14.80 -8.53 9.84
CA ARG A 41 14.13 -9.82 9.63
C ARG A 41 14.66 -10.56 8.42
N ILE A 42 14.92 -9.86 7.31
CA ILE A 42 15.52 -10.44 6.10
C ILE A 42 16.92 -10.96 6.41
N GLN A 43 17.74 -10.21 7.15
CA GLN A 43 19.09 -10.68 7.53
C GLN A 43 19.05 -11.91 8.43
N THR A 44 18.16 -11.92 9.42
CA THR A 44 17.93 -13.10 10.27
C THR A 44 17.45 -14.30 9.45
N LEU A 45 16.60 -14.09 8.44
CA LEU A 45 16.14 -15.17 7.57
C LEU A 45 17.27 -15.70 6.67
N LYS A 46 18.13 -14.81 6.15
CA LYS A 46 19.30 -15.15 5.32
C LYS A 46 20.35 -15.99 6.07
N SER A 47 20.40 -15.93 7.41
CA SER A 47 21.32 -16.75 8.21
C SER A 47 20.82 -18.16 8.50
N GLN A 48 19.56 -18.48 8.17
CA GLN A 48 18.99 -19.80 8.39
C GLN A 48 19.31 -20.76 7.24
N GLU A 49 19.78 -21.96 7.56
CA GLU A 49 19.98 -23.01 6.54
C GLU A 49 18.66 -23.60 6.03
N THR A 50 17.62 -23.57 6.87
CA THR A 50 16.29 -24.12 6.55
C THR A 50 15.24 -23.09 6.93
N VAL A 51 14.35 -22.79 5.98
CA VAL A 51 13.25 -21.83 6.18
C VAL A 51 11.92 -22.53 5.95
N HIS A 52 10.99 -22.35 6.90
CA HIS A 52 9.63 -22.82 6.78
C HIS A 52 8.72 -21.67 6.37
N ILE A 53 7.95 -21.86 5.30
CA ILE A 53 6.92 -20.92 4.87
C ILE A 53 5.54 -21.58 4.99
N PHE A 54 4.54 -20.79 5.36
CA PHE A 54 3.18 -21.27 5.57
C PHE A 54 2.18 -20.52 4.69
N HIS A 55 1.14 -21.22 4.28
CA HIS A 55 0.07 -20.68 3.47
C HIS A 55 -0.73 -19.65 4.28
N ARG A 56 -0.82 -18.42 3.76
CA ARG A 56 -1.39 -17.26 4.47
C ARG A 56 -2.79 -17.50 5.05
N LYS A 57 -3.68 -18.18 4.31
CA LYS A 57 -5.07 -18.39 4.78
C LYS A 57 -5.11 -19.28 6.02
N ASP A 58 -4.20 -20.24 6.11
CA ASP A 58 -4.18 -21.26 7.14
C ASP A 58 -3.59 -20.67 8.42
N VAL A 59 -2.54 -19.83 8.29
CA VAL A 59 -2.02 -19.01 9.40
C VAL A 59 -3.09 -18.03 9.90
N LYS A 60 -3.87 -17.41 8.99
CA LYS A 60 -4.93 -16.47 9.37
C LYS A 60 -6.06 -17.15 10.14
N SER A 61 -6.41 -18.39 9.80
CA SER A 61 -7.48 -19.14 10.46
C SER A 61 -6.98 -19.98 11.64
N GLU A 62 -5.70 -19.82 12.04
CA GLU A 62 -5.07 -20.62 13.10
C GLU A 62 -5.28 -22.12 12.89
N ALA A 63 -5.14 -22.58 11.64
CA ALA A 63 -5.31 -23.98 11.29
C ALA A 63 -4.31 -24.84 12.07
N SER A 64 -4.79 -25.94 12.65
CA SER A 64 -3.95 -26.85 13.45
C SER A 64 -2.79 -27.48 12.65
N ASN A 65 -2.97 -27.66 11.33
CA ASN A 65 -1.94 -28.12 10.43
C ASN A 65 -1.90 -27.22 9.18
N PRO A 66 -1.18 -26.08 9.23
CA PRO A 66 -1.15 -25.14 8.13
C PRO A 66 -0.34 -25.72 6.96
N ARG A 67 -0.87 -25.61 5.73
CA ARG A 67 -0.10 -25.96 4.54
C ARG A 67 1.16 -25.10 4.49
N GLY A 68 2.28 -25.69 4.08
CA GLY A 68 3.55 -24.99 4.02
C GLY A 68 4.58 -25.72 3.17
N ALA A 69 5.75 -25.12 3.08
CA ALA A 69 6.92 -25.70 2.43
C ALA A 69 8.16 -25.47 3.30
N THR A 70 9.07 -26.44 3.27
CA THR A 70 10.39 -26.36 3.89
C THR A 70 11.41 -26.17 2.79
N LEU A 71 12.16 -25.07 2.85
CA LEU A 71 13.15 -24.71 1.84
C LEU A 71 14.54 -24.83 2.45
N SER A 72 15.45 -25.55 1.79
CA SER A 72 16.85 -25.64 2.18
C SER A 72 17.66 -24.59 1.42
N LYS A 73 18.40 -23.76 2.15
CA LYS A 73 19.26 -22.67 1.66
C LYS A 73 18.59 -21.84 0.55
N PRO A 74 17.35 -21.33 0.75
CA PRO A 74 16.67 -20.57 -0.29
C PRO A 74 17.37 -19.24 -0.57
N LEU A 75 17.29 -18.79 -1.82
CA LEU A 75 17.59 -17.39 -2.15
C LEU A 75 16.56 -16.47 -1.49
N ILE A 76 17.02 -15.40 -0.84
CA ILE A 76 16.16 -14.45 -0.14
C ILE A 76 16.46 -13.03 -0.64
N PHE A 77 15.42 -12.30 -1.01
CA PHE A 77 15.51 -10.92 -1.50
C PHE A 77 14.50 -10.02 -0.80
N SER A 78 14.85 -8.74 -0.60
CA SER A 78 13.81 -7.71 -0.45
C SER A 78 13.07 -7.52 -1.77
N GLU A 79 11.87 -6.95 -1.71
CA GLU A 79 11.16 -6.62 -2.95
C GLU A 79 11.91 -5.54 -3.75
N GLU A 80 12.55 -4.59 -3.06
CA GLU A 80 13.41 -3.59 -3.70
C GLU A 80 14.55 -4.22 -4.50
N GLU A 81 15.28 -5.17 -3.91
CA GLU A 81 16.37 -5.90 -4.58
C GLU A 81 15.85 -6.58 -5.86
N LEU A 82 14.70 -7.25 -5.78
CA LEU A 82 14.09 -7.93 -6.93
C LEU A 82 13.67 -6.95 -8.02
N VAL A 83 12.97 -5.86 -7.68
CA VAL A 83 12.45 -4.87 -8.62
C VAL A 83 13.59 -4.12 -9.32
N LYS A 84 14.62 -3.70 -8.57
CA LYS A 84 15.79 -3.02 -9.14
C LYS A 84 16.60 -3.94 -10.05
N THR A 85 16.73 -5.22 -9.69
CA THR A 85 17.39 -6.23 -10.56
C THR A 85 16.65 -6.42 -11.89
N ALA A 86 15.33 -6.28 -11.88
CA ALA A 86 14.50 -6.32 -13.09
C ALA A 86 14.55 -5.01 -13.92
N GLY A 87 15.31 -4.00 -13.50
CA GLY A 87 15.47 -2.73 -14.22
C GLY A 87 14.34 -1.71 -13.99
N ALA A 88 13.51 -1.90 -12.96
CA ALA A 88 12.43 -0.97 -12.62
C ALA A 88 12.78 -0.10 -11.40
N LYS A 89 12.18 1.10 -11.34
CA LYS A 89 12.25 1.94 -10.14
C LYS A 89 11.39 1.35 -9.03
N TYR A 90 11.81 1.54 -7.79
CA TYR A 90 11.12 1.06 -6.61
C TYR A 90 10.81 2.20 -5.65
N VAL A 91 9.59 2.21 -5.12
CA VAL A 91 9.09 3.18 -4.17
C VAL A 91 8.29 2.42 -3.14
N ARG A 92 8.66 2.57 -1.87
CA ARG A 92 7.98 1.98 -0.70
C ARG A 92 7.26 3.07 0.07
N LEU A 93 5.99 2.87 0.41
CA LEU A 93 5.21 3.70 1.32
C LEU A 93 4.66 2.78 2.43
N THR A 94 5.01 3.04 3.67
CA THR A 94 4.71 2.14 4.80
C THR A 94 3.32 2.39 5.34
N VAL A 95 2.29 2.13 4.54
CA VAL A 95 0.89 2.39 4.89
C VAL A 95 0.26 1.20 5.63
N THR A 96 -0.18 1.46 6.85
CA THR A 96 -0.79 0.47 7.75
C THR A 96 -2.00 -0.20 7.09
N ASP A 97 -2.14 -1.52 7.26
CA ASP A 97 -3.27 -2.24 6.67
C ASP A 97 -4.60 -1.75 7.27
N HIS A 98 -5.61 -1.61 6.42
CA HIS A 98 -6.96 -1.12 6.73
C HIS A 98 -7.13 0.38 7.06
N LEU A 99 -6.05 1.14 7.26
CA LEU A 99 -6.09 2.57 7.57
C LEU A 99 -5.86 3.45 6.33
N SER A 100 -6.22 4.73 6.43
CA SER A 100 -5.84 5.75 5.45
C SER A 100 -4.34 6.06 5.54
N PRO A 101 -3.68 6.46 4.42
CA PRO A 101 -2.29 6.92 4.45
C PRO A 101 -2.11 8.13 5.37
N ARG A 102 -0.95 8.22 6.02
CA ARG A 102 -0.57 9.42 6.81
C ARG A 102 -0.18 10.56 5.87
N ALA A 103 -0.19 11.80 6.38
CA ALA A 103 0.23 12.98 5.60
C ALA A 103 1.61 12.78 4.95
N ASP A 104 2.61 12.32 5.70
CA ASP A 104 3.96 12.06 5.18
C ASP A 104 3.99 10.99 4.06
N ASP A 105 3.13 9.96 4.14
CA ASP A 105 3.01 8.95 3.08
C ASP A 105 2.36 9.54 1.82
N ILE A 106 1.44 10.50 1.98
CA ILE A 106 0.79 11.22 0.88
C ILE A 106 1.77 12.22 0.23
N ASP A 107 2.55 12.94 1.03
CA ASP A 107 3.57 13.86 0.54
C ASP A 107 4.66 13.12 -0.24
N ALA A 108 5.13 11.97 0.29
CA ALA A 108 6.08 11.12 -0.41
C ALA A 108 5.49 10.59 -1.74
N PHE A 109 4.19 10.27 -1.77
CA PHE A 109 3.51 9.89 -3.00
C PHE A 109 3.44 11.05 -4.02
N ILE A 110 3.08 12.26 -3.57
CA ILE A 110 3.02 13.45 -4.44
C ILE A 110 4.40 13.79 -4.99
N ALA A 111 5.45 13.75 -4.16
CA ALA A 111 6.82 13.98 -4.60
C ALA A 111 7.23 13.01 -5.72
N MET A 112 6.90 11.73 -5.56
CA MET A 112 7.12 10.70 -6.58
C MET A 112 6.32 10.95 -7.87
N GLU A 113 5.06 11.38 -7.76
CA GLU A 113 4.24 11.75 -8.93
C GLU A 113 4.78 12.97 -9.70
N ARG A 114 5.34 13.94 -8.99
CA ARG A 114 5.98 15.14 -9.58
C ARG A 114 7.21 14.76 -10.41
N GLU A 115 7.99 13.77 -9.96
CA GLU A 115 9.21 13.30 -10.63
C GLU A 115 8.92 12.32 -11.78
N MET A 116 7.72 11.75 -11.84
CA MET A 116 7.37 10.72 -12.82
C MET A 116 7.33 11.30 -14.24
N ALA A 117 8.08 10.69 -15.16
CA ALA A 117 8.09 11.08 -16.56
C ALA A 117 6.73 10.79 -17.24
N GLN A 118 6.45 11.45 -18.37
CA GLN A 118 5.15 11.33 -19.04
C GLN A 118 4.85 9.90 -19.56
N ASP A 119 5.88 9.18 -19.98
CA ASP A 119 5.82 7.81 -20.49
C ASP A 119 6.03 6.75 -19.41
N GLU A 120 6.42 7.16 -18.20
CA GLU A 120 6.55 6.26 -17.05
C GLU A 120 5.19 5.70 -16.64
N ARG A 121 5.21 4.53 -16.00
CA ARG A 121 4.02 3.78 -15.60
C ARG A 121 4.10 3.44 -14.13
N LEU A 122 3.03 3.74 -13.40
CA LEU A 122 2.90 3.41 -11.99
C LEU A 122 2.21 2.05 -11.83
N HIS A 123 2.95 1.07 -11.31
CA HIS A 123 2.36 -0.17 -10.79
C HIS A 123 2.22 -0.05 -9.26
N VAL A 124 1.00 -0.21 -8.75
CA VAL A 124 0.72 -0.15 -7.31
C VAL A 124 0.28 -1.53 -6.82
N HIS A 125 0.84 -1.97 -5.70
CA HIS A 125 0.34 -3.16 -5.01
C HIS A 125 0.30 -2.98 -3.49
N CYS A 126 -0.40 -3.90 -2.83
CA CYS A 126 -0.40 -4.07 -1.39
C CYS A 126 -0.58 -5.56 -1.08
N GLY A 127 -0.85 -5.93 0.18
CA GLY A 127 -1.02 -7.34 0.53
C GLY A 127 -2.17 -8.08 -0.18
N MET A 128 -3.18 -7.39 -0.74
CA MET A 128 -4.31 -8.02 -1.45
C MET A 128 -4.72 -7.32 -2.75
N GLY A 129 -4.09 -6.22 -3.15
CA GLY A 129 -4.52 -5.42 -4.31
C GLY A 129 -5.85 -4.69 -4.14
N LEU A 130 -6.36 -4.60 -2.90
CA LEU A 130 -7.67 -4.00 -2.59
C LEU A 130 -7.51 -2.61 -1.98
N GLY A 131 -7.56 -2.46 -0.65
CA GLY A 131 -7.70 -1.16 0.03
C GLY A 131 -6.63 -0.13 -0.35
N ARG A 132 -5.41 -0.30 0.18
CA ARG A 132 -4.27 0.60 -0.06
C ARG A 132 -3.96 0.81 -1.55
N THR A 133 -3.98 -0.28 -2.34
CA THR A 133 -3.79 -0.21 -3.79
C THR A 133 -4.82 0.68 -4.47
N THR A 134 -6.09 0.55 -4.11
CA THR A 134 -7.15 1.36 -4.73
C THR A 134 -7.04 2.82 -4.34
N ILE A 135 -6.68 3.12 -3.09
CA ILE A 135 -6.45 4.50 -2.63
C ILE A 135 -5.42 5.19 -3.53
N PHE A 136 -4.22 4.60 -3.68
CA PHE A 136 -3.16 5.25 -4.46
C PHE A 136 -3.41 5.26 -5.97
N ILE A 137 -4.12 4.27 -6.51
CA ILE A 137 -4.55 4.33 -7.92
C ILE A 137 -5.54 5.50 -8.13
N VAL A 138 -6.50 5.68 -7.22
CA VAL A 138 -7.44 6.80 -7.29
C VAL A 138 -6.71 8.12 -7.09
N MET A 139 -5.76 8.23 -6.15
CA MET A 139 -4.96 9.44 -5.95
C MET A 139 -4.13 9.81 -7.18
N HIS A 140 -3.46 8.83 -7.81
CA HIS A 140 -2.76 9.03 -9.09
C HIS A 140 -3.72 9.62 -10.12
N ASP A 141 -4.91 9.04 -10.21
CA ASP A 141 -5.90 9.42 -11.19
C ASP A 141 -6.49 10.82 -10.96
N ILE A 142 -6.72 11.17 -9.68
CA ILE A 142 -7.13 12.50 -9.21
C ILE A 142 -6.06 13.54 -9.60
N LEU A 143 -4.78 13.33 -9.27
CA LEU A 143 -3.72 14.30 -9.56
C LEU A 143 -3.56 14.59 -11.06
N ARG A 144 -3.88 13.61 -11.91
CA ARG A 144 -3.76 13.71 -13.36
C ARG A 144 -5.00 14.31 -14.02
N ASN A 145 -6.19 14.15 -13.43
CA ASN A 145 -7.45 14.40 -14.13
C ASN A 145 -8.48 15.27 -13.38
N ALA A 146 -8.25 15.67 -12.13
CA ALA A 146 -9.21 16.46 -11.36
C ALA A 146 -9.56 17.83 -11.99
N ALA A 147 -8.68 18.36 -12.85
CA ALA A 147 -8.96 19.58 -13.61
C ALA A 147 -9.98 19.39 -14.76
N MET A 148 -10.26 18.14 -15.16
CA MET A 148 -11.09 17.82 -16.33
C MET A 148 -12.28 16.90 -16.01
N LEU A 149 -12.17 16.08 -14.96
CA LEU A 149 -13.15 15.06 -14.62
C LEU A 149 -13.68 15.29 -13.21
N SER A 150 -14.97 15.01 -13.02
CA SER A 150 -15.57 15.07 -11.68
C SER A 150 -15.04 13.96 -10.78
N PHE A 151 -15.09 14.17 -9.47
CA PHE A 151 -14.77 13.14 -8.48
C PHE A 151 -15.57 11.85 -8.74
N ASN A 152 -16.86 11.97 -9.03
CA ASN A 152 -17.72 10.81 -9.30
C ASN A 152 -17.27 10.03 -10.54
N ASP A 153 -16.91 10.71 -11.64
CA ASP A 153 -16.42 10.04 -12.85
C ASP A 153 -15.14 9.24 -12.57
N ILE A 154 -14.23 9.83 -11.78
CA ILE A 154 -12.97 9.19 -11.37
C ILE A 154 -13.26 7.94 -10.53
N ILE A 155 -14.12 8.05 -9.52
CA ILE A 155 -14.48 6.91 -8.66
C ILE A 155 -15.18 5.82 -9.46
N GLU A 156 -16.12 6.17 -10.33
CA GLU A 156 -16.85 5.20 -11.15
C GLU A 156 -15.97 4.45 -12.13
N ARG A 157 -15.02 5.12 -12.81
CA ARG A 157 -14.09 4.41 -13.69
C ARG A 157 -13.15 3.50 -12.92
N GLN A 158 -12.67 3.91 -11.75
CA GLN A 158 -11.81 3.06 -10.92
C GLN A 158 -12.56 1.84 -10.38
N ARG A 159 -13.85 1.99 -10.03
CA ARG A 159 -14.73 0.85 -9.70
C ARG A 159 -14.89 -0.13 -10.86
N LYS A 160 -14.95 0.35 -12.11
CA LYS A 160 -15.03 -0.52 -13.30
C LYS A 160 -13.74 -1.31 -13.54
N PHE A 161 -12.57 -0.71 -13.32
CA PHE A 161 -11.27 -1.37 -13.52
C PHE A 161 -10.87 -2.28 -12.35
N ASN A 162 -11.22 -1.92 -11.13
CA ASN A 162 -10.99 -2.71 -9.94
C ASN A 162 -12.32 -2.96 -9.22
N PRO A 163 -13.13 -3.95 -9.67
CA PRO A 163 -14.45 -4.24 -9.10
C PRO A 163 -14.40 -4.81 -7.67
N GLY A 164 -13.26 -4.68 -6.98
CA GLY A 164 -13.14 -4.95 -5.57
C GLY A 164 -13.96 -3.97 -4.73
N ARG A 165 -14.34 -4.41 -3.52
CA ARG A 165 -15.16 -3.63 -2.57
C ARG A 165 -14.45 -2.41 -1.96
N SER A 166 -13.31 -2.00 -2.48
CA SER A 166 -12.49 -0.93 -1.90
C SER A 166 -13.16 0.44 -1.98
N LEU A 167 -14.02 0.65 -2.99
CA LEU A 167 -14.72 1.90 -3.26
C LEU A 167 -16.24 1.79 -3.08
N ASP A 168 -16.79 0.66 -2.63
CA ASP A 168 -18.24 0.48 -2.48
C ASP A 168 -18.77 1.19 -1.22
N ASN A 169 -19.75 2.08 -1.39
CA ASN A 169 -20.42 2.79 -0.28
C ASN A 169 -21.59 1.99 0.32
N ASN A 170 -22.08 0.96 -0.38
CA ASN A 170 -23.29 0.20 -0.02
C ASN A 170 -22.96 -1.29 0.19
N LYS A 171 -22.51 -1.69 1.39
CA LYS A 171 -22.81 -3.02 2.00
C LYS A 171 -22.23 -3.23 3.41
N ASP A 172 -23.13 -3.73 4.25
CA ASP A 172 -23.06 -4.46 5.53
C ASP A 172 -22.08 -4.00 6.62
N VAL A 173 -22.67 -3.43 7.68
CA VAL A 173 -22.09 -2.91 8.92
C VAL A 173 -21.74 -4.04 9.92
N SER A 174 -21.69 -5.29 9.46
CA SER A 174 -21.54 -6.46 10.35
C SER A 174 -20.16 -6.57 10.99
N ASP A 175 -19.11 -6.04 10.34
CA ASP A 175 -17.80 -5.76 10.95
C ASP A 175 -17.76 -4.27 11.32
N LYS A 176 -18.34 -3.87 12.46
CA LYS A 176 -18.47 -2.46 12.89
C LYS A 176 -17.18 -1.63 12.78
N GLY A 177 -16.01 -2.23 13.02
CA GLY A 177 -14.73 -1.52 12.88
C GLY A 177 -14.33 -1.23 11.43
N ARG A 178 -14.75 -2.05 10.44
CA ARG A 178 -14.35 -1.88 9.04
C ARG A 178 -15.20 -0.86 8.28
N SER A 179 -16.40 -0.54 8.77
CA SER A 179 -17.25 0.49 8.17
C SER A 179 -16.73 1.90 8.43
N GLU A 180 -16.21 2.18 9.63
CA GLU A 180 -15.62 3.48 9.98
C GLU A 180 -14.43 3.78 9.07
N PHE A 181 -13.49 2.84 8.92
CA PHE A 181 -12.34 2.98 8.01
C PHE A 181 -12.69 3.12 6.52
N ARG A 182 -13.91 2.76 6.08
CA ARG A 182 -14.35 2.97 4.69
C ARG A 182 -14.93 4.36 4.50
N ASN A 183 -15.67 4.86 5.46
CA ASN A 183 -16.16 6.24 5.45
C ASN A 183 -14.98 7.21 5.47
N GLU A 184 -13.99 6.96 6.34
CA GLU A 184 -12.72 7.71 6.37
C GLU A 184 -12.00 7.72 5.01
N ARG A 185 -12.04 6.64 4.23
CA ARG A 185 -11.44 6.59 2.89
C ARG A 185 -12.18 7.45 1.88
N SER A 186 -13.51 7.40 1.88
CA SER A 186 -14.31 8.21 0.96
C SER A 186 -14.19 9.69 1.27
N GLU A 187 -14.18 10.05 2.56
CA GLU A 187 -13.92 11.42 3.03
C GLU A 187 -12.51 11.87 2.66
N PHE A 188 -11.50 11.02 2.91
CA PHE A 188 -10.12 11.29 2.51
C PHE A 188 -9.98 11.54 1.01
N LEU A 189 -10.53 10.65 0.16
CA LEU A 189 -10.41 10.79 -1.30
C LEU A 189 -11.15 12.03 -1.83
N ALA A 190 -12.26 12.42 -1.21
CA ALA A 190 -12.97 13.64 -1.54
C ALA A 190 -12.15 14.89 -1.17
N LEU A 191 -11.53 14.90 0.02
CA LEU A 191 -10.65 16.01 0.43
C LEU A 191 -9.39 16.08 -0.45
N PHE A 192 -8.81 14.93 -0.79
CA PHE A 192 -7.67 14.84 -1.71
C PHE A 192 -8.01 15.34 -3.12
N TYR A 193 -9.26 15.15 -3.56
CA TYR A 193 -9.74 15.73 -4.83
C TYR A 193 -9.79 17.26 -4.80
N GLU A 194 -10.24 17.86 -3.69
CA GLU A 194 -10.22 19.32 -3.54
C GLU A 194 -8.79 19.87 -3.51
N TYR A 195 -7.87 19.20 -2.77
CA TYR A 195 -6.43 19.49 -2.85
C TYR A 195 -5.92 19.49 -4.30
N ALA A 196 -6.23 18.45 -5.07
CA ALA A 196 -5.71 18.31 -6.44
C ALA A 196 -6.32 19.30 -7.44
N LYS A 197 -7.51 19.84 -7.17
CA LYS A 197 -8.09 20.94 -7.98
C LYS A 197 -7.31 22.24 -7.79
N GLU A 198 -6.89 22.52 -6.57
CA GLU A 198 -6.08 23.70 -6.24
C GLU A 198 -4.60 23.49 -6.57
N ASN A 199 -4.15 22.24 -6.53
CA ASN A 199 -2.77 21.84 -6.75
C ASN A 199 -2.64 20.85 -7.92
N PRO A 200 -2.88 21.27 -9.17
CA PRO A 200 -2.83 20.38 -10.33
C PRO A 200 -1.45 19.70 -10.43
N LYS A 201 -1.44 18.37 -10.68
CA LYS A 201 -0.23 17.52 -10.63
C LYS A 201 0.51 17.58 -9.28
N GLY A 202 -0.24 17.89 -8.22
CA GLY A 202 0.26 18.03 -6.87
C GLY A 202 1.17 19.23 -6.67
N GLN A 203 1.02 20.33 -7.42
CA GLN A 203 1.82 21.56 -7.30
C GLN A 203 0.91 22.79 -7.14
N PRO A 204 1.31 23.85 -6.39
CA PRO A 204 2.65 24.05 -5.84
C PRO A 204 2.88 23.40 -4.47
N PHE A 205 1.84 23.19 -3.68
CA PHE A 205 1.97 22.71 -2.31
C PHE A 205 1.96 21.18 -2.24
N LEU A 206 2.69 20.62 -1.29
CA LEU A 206 2.47 19.26 -0.82
C LEU A 206 1.15 19.18 -0.04
N TRP A 207 0.73 17.97 0.31
CA TRP A 207 -0.55 17.74 0.96
C TRP A 207 -0.55 18.27 2.40
N SER A 208 0.50 18.01 3.18
CA SER A 208 0.63 18.56 4.53
C SER A 208 0.59 20.09 4.53
N GLU A 209 1.37 20.72 3.64
CA GLU A 209 1.41 22.17 3.46
C GLU A 209 0.04 22.75 3.08
N TRP A 210 -0.74 22.05 2.26
CA TRP A 210 -2.08 22.51 1.88
C TRP A 210 -3.09 22.38 3.02
N LEU A 211 -3.00 21.31 3.82
CA LEU A 211 -3.86 21.12 4.98
C LEU A 211 -3.68 22.25 6.00
N ASP A 212 -2.44 22.64 6.29
CA ASP A 212 -2.14 23.72 7.26
C ASP A 212 -2.77 25.08 6.89
N HIS A 213 -3.10 25.28 5.61
CA HIS A 213 -3.70 26.52 5.11
C HIS A 213 -5.24 26.46 4.96
N ASN A 214 -5.82 25.26 4.92
CA ASN A 214 -7.21 25.06 4.47
C ASN A 214 -8.08 24.22 5.43
N VAL A 215 -7.50 23.69 6.52
CA VAL A 215 -8.20 22.87 7.52
C VAL A 215 -7.94 23.38 8.93
#